data_AF-A0A9X4KS67-F1
#
_entry.id   AF-A0A9X4KS67-F1
#
_cell.length_a   1.000
_cell.length_b   1.000
_cell.length_c   1.000
_cell.angle_alpha   90.00
_cell.angle_beta   90.00
_cell.angle_gamma   90.00
#
_symmetry.space_group_name_H-M   'P 1'
#
loop_
_entity.id
_entity.type
_entity.pdbx_description
1 polymer ?
#
loop_
_entity_poly.entity_id
_entity_poly.type
_entity_poly.pdbx_seq_one_letter_code
_entity_poly.pdbx_strand_id
1 'polypeptide(L)'
;MTAQSEYAVSTYALMELPLQEAVDALLEGPWNAIEVMCEGPHGELLDWPAERLARLRDAGKARGISWSLHAPITGLNPAAREAGEAQAAAVALGRTLDVAERLDARYIVLHPGVAESEATDRAEAGHREALAVRVADMLKRALEASGDSRVAIGLENVPPYPGLLGTDVEFLVRVAELTSSPRVGVVFDTGHAHMLGGGSLPGGFAAGAAPSDRPAPKRQRGEKATSISGLARAPYRCRRLSGCCAPAMQAPGRLRCAACRMRRCRRHGWMSG
;
A
#
# COMPACT_ATOMS: atom_id res chain seq x y z
N MET A 1 3.11 -25.62 12.90
CA MET A 1 3.85 -24.70 12.01
C MET A 1 3.56 -23.30 12.50
N THR A 2 4.54 -22.58 13.02
CA THR A 2 4.41 -21.14 13.28
C THR A 2 4.10 -20.47 11.95
N ALA A 3 3.00 -19.71 11.87
CA ALA A 3 2.76 -18.85 10.72
C ALA A 3 4.02 -17.99 10.55
N GLN A 4 4.73 -18.18 9.43
CA GLN A 4 5.77 -17.22 9.10
C GLN A 4 5.06 -15.89 8.90
N SER A 5 5.50 -14.86 9.62
CA SER A 5 5.01 -13.51 9.41
C SER A 5 5.21 -13.17 7.94
N GLU A 6 4.12 -12.90 7.23
CA GLU A 6 4.18 -12.30 5.90
C GLU A 6 4.51 -10.82 6.09
N TYR A 7 5.64 -10.39 5.55
CA TYR A 7 6.07 -9.00 5.59
C TYR A 7 5.86 -8.42 4.20
N ALA A 8 4.91 -7.48 4.11
CA ALA A 8 4.66 -6.71 2.91
C ALA A 8 5.46 -5.41 2.92
N VAL A 9 5.77 -4.90 1.74
CA VAL A 9 6.32 -3.55 1.53
C VAL A 9 5.51 -2.85 0.46
N SER A 10 5.19 -1.58 0.68
CA SER A 10 4.48 -0.76 -0.29
C SER A 10 5.46 -0.07 -1.24
N THR A 11 5.11 0.03 -2.53
CA THR A 11 5.86 0.85 -3.49
C THR A 11 5.86 2.32 -3.09
N TYR A 12 4.98 2.75 -2.17
CA TYR A 12 5.03 4.07 -1.56
C TYR A 12 6.41 4.42 -0.96
N ALA A 13 7.14 3.43 -0.43
CA ALA A 13 8.49 3.64 0.11
C ALA A 13 9.52 4.10 -0.95
N LEU A 14 9.21 3.89 -2.23
CA LEU A 14 10.05 4.22 -3.39
C LEU A 14 9.28 5.07 -4.42
N MET A 15 8.29 5.87 -3.98
CA MET A 15 7.40 6.67 -4.85
C MET A 15 8.12 7.66 -5.78
N GLU A 16 9.36 8.01 -5.46
CA GLU A 16 10.21 8.90 -6.28
C GLU A 16 10.80 8.20 -7.52
N LEU A 17 10.71 6.87 -7.60
CA LEU A 17 11.15 6.07 -8.75
C LEU A 17 9.97 5.79 -9.70
N PRO A 18 10.22 5.53 -10.99
CA PRO A 18 9.21 4.92 -11.86
C PRO A 18 8.76 3.57 -11.28
N LEU A 19 7.48 3.22 -11.49
CA LEU A 19 6.89 2.02 -10.86
C LEU A 19 7.67 0.74 -11.17
N GLN A 20 8.12 0.58 -12.41
CA GLN A 20 8.90 -0.60 -12.79
C GLN A 20 10.20 -0.71 -11.98
N GLU A 21 10.93 0.39 -11.81
CA GLU A 21 12.19 0.43 -11.05
C GLU A 21 11.94 0.18 -9.56
N ALA A 22 10.88 0.77 -9.00
CA ALA A 22 10.47 0.53 -7.62
C ALA A 22 10.16 -0.96 -7.39
N VAL A 23 9.34 -1.57 -8.26
CA VAL A 23 8.99 -2.99 -8.18
C VAL A 23 10.22 -3.88 -8.32
N ASP A 24 11.09 -3.63 -9.30
CA ASP A 24 12.29 -4.45 -9.52
C ASP A 24 13.21 -4.43 -8.29
N ALA A 25 13.39 -3.26 -7.67
CA ALA A 25 14.17 -3.11 -6.44
C ALA A 25 13.54 -3.88 -5.26
N LEU A 26 12.20 -3.83 -5.11
CA LEU A 26 11.50 -4.55 -4.04
C LEU A 26 11.50 -6.07 -4.27
N LEU A 27 11.43 -6.52 -5.53
CA LEU A 27 11.52 -7.94 -5.87
C LEU A 27 12.87 -8.56 -5.48
N GLU A 28 13.95 -7.76 -5.45
CA GLU A 28 15.29 -8.21 -5.00
C GLU A 28 15.45 -8.20 -3.47
N GLY A 29 14.49 -7.62 -2.75
CA GLY A 29 14.47 -7.55 -1.30
C GLY A 29 14.00 -8.86 -0.63
N PRO A 30 13.98 -8.88 0.72
CA PRO A 30 13.57 -10.05 1.50
C PRO A 30 12.04 -10.20 1.65
N TRP A 31 11.26 -9.54 0.80
CA TRP A 31 9.81 -9.43 0.94
C TRP A 31 9.10 -10.63 0.34
N ASN A 32 7.98 -11.02 0.94
CA ASN A 32 7.09 -12.07 0.40
C ASN A 32 5.73 -11.51 -0.06
N ALA A 33 5.50 -10.23 0.16
CA ALA A 33 4.37 -9.50 -0.39
C ALA A 33 4.79 -8.09 -0.80
N ILE A 34 4.17 -7.58 -1.87
CA ILE A 34 4.36 -6.21 -2.33
C ILE A 34 2.99 -5.59 -2.52
N GLU A 35 2.80 -4.41 -1.94
CA GLU A 35 1.65 -3.56 -2.19
C GLU A 35 2.03 -2.50 -3.23
N VAL A 36 1.27 -2.37 -4.31
CA VAL A 36 1.46 -1.26 -5.25
C VAL A 36 0.54 -0.12 -4.89
N MET A 37 1.11 1.04 -4.57
CA MET A 37 0.36 2.28 -4.37
C MET A 37 -0.10 2.83 -5.72
N CYS A 38 -1.37 2.71 -6.08
CA CYS A 38 -1.91 3.18 -7.37
C CYS A 38 -2.17 4.69 -7.37
N GLU A 39 -1.20 5.49 -6.91
CA GLU A 39 -1.29 6.94 -6.79
C GLU A 39 -0.04 7.60 -7.39
N GLY A 40 -0.17 8.86 -7.83
CA GLY A 40 0.96 9.61 -8.37
C GLY A 40 1.67 8.88 -9.53
N PRO A 41 3.02 8.83 -9.54
CA PRO A 41 3.78 8.13 -10.59
C PRO A 41 3.44 6.64 -10.73
N HIS A 42 2.99 6.00 -9.66
CA HIS A 42 2.65 4.58 -9.65
C HIS A 42 1.20 4.31 -10.07
N GLY A 43 0.37 5.35 -10.20
CA GLY A 43 -0.98 5.26 -10.77
C GLY A 43 -1.00 4.73 -12.20
N GLU A 44 0.13 4.80 -12.93
CA GLU A 44 0.27 4.24 -14.28
C GLU A 44 -0.10 2.75 -14.37
N LEU A 45 0.01 2.00 -13.25
CA LEU A 45 -0.38 0.59 -13.19
C LEU A 45 -1.80 0.37 -13.72
N LEU A 46 -2.72 1.30 -13.40
CA LEU A 46 -4.14 1.20 -13.76
C LEU A 46 -4.39 1.30 -15.27
N ASP A 47 -3.42 1.85 -16.01
CA ASP A 47 -3.49 2.02 -17.46
C ASP A 47 -2.54 1.06 -18.20
N TRP A 48 -1.83 0.18 -17.49
CA TRP A 48 -0.92 -0.77 -18.13
C TRP A 48 -1.67 -1.79 -18.98
N PRO A 49 -1.12 -2.14 -20.16
CA PRO A 49 -1.72 -3.16 -21.00
C PRO A 49 -1.64 -4.53 -20.33
N ALA A 50 -2.60 -5.41 -20.66
CA ALA A 50 -2.77 -6.71 -20.04
C ALA A 50 -1.49 -7.58 -20.09
N GLU A 51 -0.72 -7.48 -21.17
CA GLU A 51 0.54 -8.21 -21.33
C GLU A 51 1.61 -7.75 -20.33
N ARG A 52 1.61 -6.46 -19.97
CA ARG A 52 2.53 -5.91 -18.97
C ARG A 52 2.12 -6.34 -17.56
N LEU A 53 0.83 -6.32 -17.25
CA LEU A 53 0.30 -6.85 -15.99
C LEU A 53 0.61 -8.35 -15.83
N ALA A 54 0.43 -9.14 -16.90
CA ALA A 54 0.76 -10.56 -16.89
C ALA A 54 2.25 -10.83 -16.60
N ARG A 55 3.15 -10.04 -17.20
CA ARG A 55 4.60 -10.13 -16.89
C ARG A 55 4.90 -9.81 -15.43
N LEU A 56 4.26 -8.78 -14.87
CA LEU A 56 4.42 -8.42 -13.46
C LEU A 56 3.94 -9.53 -12.53
N ARG A 57 2.73 -10.06 -12.79
CA ARG A 57 2.17 -11.21 -12.06
C ARG A 57 3.14 -12.40 -12.07
N ASP A 58 3.62 -12.77 -13.26
CA ASP A 58 4.48 -13.94 -13.43
C ASP A 58 5.86 -13.75 -12.77
N ALA A 59 6.41 -12.54 -12.80
CA ALA A 59 7.63 -12.20 -12.07
C ALA A 59 7.45 -12.34 -10.55
N GLY A 60 6.33 -11.85 -10.00
CA GLY A 60 5.99 -12.02 -8.60
C GLY A 60 5.82 -13.49 -8.23
N LYS A 61 5.09 -14.26 -9.04
CA LYS A 61 4.88 -15.69 -8.84
C LYS A 61 6.18 -16.48 -8.84
N ALA A 62 7.12 -16.17 -9.74
CA ALA A 62 8.43 -16.81 -9.82
C ALA A 62 9.28 -16.58 -8.55
N ARG A 63 9.03 -15.49 -7.82
CA ARG A 63 9.71 -15.14 -6.57
C ARG A 63 8.86 -15.44 -5.31
N GLY A 64 7.65 -15.99 -5.48
CA GLY A 64 6.75 -16.27 -4.35
C GLY A 64 6.14 -15.03 -3.71
N ILE A 65 6.00 -13.93 -4.46
CA ILE A 65 5.37 -12.68 -4.01
C ILE A 65 3.85 -12.78 -4.09
N SER A 66 3.20 -12.34 -3.01
CA SER A 66 1.77 -12.01 -3.02
C SER A 66 1.55 -10.52 -3.30
N TRP A 67 0.65 -10.21 -4.23
CA TRP A 67 0.32 -8.83 -4.57
C TRP A 67 -0.87 -8.30 -3.77
N SER A 68 -0.84 -7.00 -3.50
CA SER A 68 -1.99 -6.18 -3.08
C SER A 68 -1.88 -4.82 -3.76
N LEU A 69 -2.99 -4.11 -3.91
CA LEU A 69 -2.98 -2.74 -4.44
C LEU A 69 -3.51 -1.80 -3.39
N HIS A 70 -2.95 -0.61 -3.29
CA HIS A 70 -3.63 0.49 -2.63
C HIS A 70 -4.36 1.29 -3.72
N ALA A 71 -5.69 1.40 -3.61
CA ALA A 71 -6.49 2.16 -4.56
C ALA A 71 -6.04 3.63 -4.59
N PRO A 72 -6.20 4.34 -5.73
CA PRO A 72 -5.93 5.77 -5.77
C PRO A 72 -6.75 6.49 -4.71
N ILE A 73 -6.16 7.50 -4.06
CA ILE A 73 -6.87 8.36 -3.12
C ILE A 73 -7.51 9.51 -3.89
N THR A 74 -6.76 10.06 -4.85
CA THR A 74 -7.20 11.15 -5.71
C THR A 74 -8.22 10.64 -6.74
N GLY A 75 -9.38 11.29 -6.80
CA GLY A 75 -10.44 10.94 -7.77
C GLY A 75 -11.24 9.68 -7.41
N LEU A 76 -11.04 9.12 -6.22
CA LEU A 76 -11.82 7.99 -5.69
C LEU A 76 -12.37 8.35 -4.31
N ASN A 77 -13.59 8.86 -4.28
CA ASN A 77 -14.33 9.16 -3.05
C ASN A 77 -15.57 8.24 -2.95
N PRO A 78 -15.52 7.12 -2.18
CA PRO A 78 -16.67 6.24 -2.00
C PRO A 78 -17.87 6.92 -1.33
N ALA A 79 -17.63 8.01 -0.60
CA ALA A 79 -18.65 8.80 0.07
C ALA A 79 -19.18 9.99 -0.75
N ALA A 80 -18.79 10.11 -2.02
CA ALA A 80 -19.22 11.19 -2.89
C ALA A 80 -20.75 11.31 -2.97
N ARG A 81 -21.24 12.54 -2.82
CA ARG A 81 -22.67 12.85 -2.93
C ARG A 81 -23.05 13.21 -4.35
N GLU A 82 -22.20 13.98 -5.02
CA GLU A 82 -22.44 14.42 -6.38
C GLU A 82 -22.33 13.26 -7.37
N ALA A 83 -23.35 13.10 -8.22
CA ALA A 83 -23.48 11.93 -9.08
C ALA A 83 -22.30 11.73 -10.03
N GLY A 84 -21.71 12.83 -10.53
CA GLY A 84 -20.53 12.80 -11.39
C GLY A 84 -19.29 12.28 -10.66
N GLU A 85 -19.05 12.74 -9.43
CA GLU A 85 -17.94 12.28 -8.59
C GLU A 85 -18.13 10.84 -8.16
N ALA A 86 -19.35 10.47 -7.75
CA ALA A 86 -19.69 9.09 -7.38
C ALA A 86 -19.48 8.12 -8.56
N GLN A 87 -19.86 8.53 -9.78
CA GLN A 87 -19.60 7.74 -10.98
C GLN A 87 -18.10 7.62 -11.27
N ALA A 88 -17.34 8.71 -11.16
CA ALA A 88 -15.89 8.68 -11.34
C ALA A 88 -15.20 7.74 -10.33
N ALA A 89 -15.59 7.82 -9.06
CA ALA A 89 -15.10 6.94 -8.00
C ALA A 89 -15.45 5.47 -8.27
N ALA A 90 -16.66 5.17 -8.76
CA ALA A 90 -17.05 3.82 -9.14
C ALA A 90 -16.21 3.28 -10.31
N VAL A 91 -15.91 4.11 -11.33
CA VAL A 91 -15.03 3.71 -12.43
C VAL A 91 -13.60 3.46 -11.93
N ALA A 92 -13.07 4.34 -11.08
CA ALA A 92 -11.72 4.18 -10.52
C ALA A 92 -11.59 2.90 -9.68
N LEU A 93 -12.58 2.61 -8.81
CA LEU A 93 -12.59 1.37 -8.03
C LEU A 93 -12.72 0.13 -8.92
N GLY A 94 -13.62 0.16 -9.91
CA GLY A 94 -13.79 -0.94 -10.87
C GLY A 94 -12.51 -1.25 -11.64
N ARG A 95 -11.79 -0.23 -12.11
CA ARG A 95 -10.47 -0.39 -12.76
C ARG A 95 -9.44 -0.99 -11.81
N THR A 96 -9.41 -0.52 -10.56
CA THR A 96 -8.48 -1.04 -9.55
C THR A 96 -8.74 -2.52 -9.27
N LEU A 97 -10.01 -2.94 -9.17
CA LEU A 97 -10.41 -4.33 -9.01
C LEU A 97 -10.03 -5.19 -10.23
N ASP A 98 -10.24 -4.72 -11.46
CA ASP A 98 -9.85 -5.45 -12.68
C ASP A 98 -8.32 -5.66 -12.74
N VAL A 99 -7.53 -4.63 -12.42
CA VAL A 99 -6.07 -4.75 -12.39
C VAL A 99 -5.60 -5.66 -11.25
N ALA A 100 -6.23 -5.59 -10.08
CA ALA A 100 -5.96 -6.50 -8.97
C ALA A 100 -6.23 -7.96 -9.35
N GLU A 101 -7.35 -8.25 -10.02
CA GLU A 101 -7.70 -9.58 -10.53
C GLU A 101 -6.62 -10.08 -11.51
N ARG A 102 -6.19 -9.25 -12.46
CA ARG A 102 -5.16 -9.61 -13.46
C ARG A 102 -3.80 -9.91 -12.83
N LEU A 103 -3.49 -9.29 -11.69
CA LEU A 103 -2.27 -9.52 -10.93
C LEU A 103 -2.36 -10.70 -9.94
N ASP A 104 -3.50 -11.40 -9.87
CA ASP A 104 -3.79 -12.37 -8.80
C ASP A 104 -3.59 -11.75 -7.40
N ALA A 105 -3.91 -10.46 -7.24
CA ALA A 105 -3.76 -9.75 -5.97
C ALA A 105 -4.77 -10.26 -4.94
N ARG A 106 -4.38 -10.26 -3.66
CA ARG A 106 -5.21 -10.79 -2.56
C ARG A 106 -6.33 -9.84 -2.19
N TYR A 107 -6.00 -8.55 -2.13
CA TYR A 107 -6.93 -7.50 -1.76
C TYR A 107 -6.47 -6.15 -2.32
N ILE A 108 -7.40 -5.20 -2.31
CA ILE A 108 -7.10 -3.78 -2.48
C ILE A 108 -7.34 -3.04 -1.16
N VAL A 109 -6.50 -2.05 -0.85
CA VAL A 109 -6.69 -1.11 0.25
C VAL A 109 -7.49 0.08 -0.27
N LEU A 110 -8.48 0.53 0.49
CA LEU A 110 -9.40 1.59 0.09
C LEU A 110 -9.68 2.53 1.26
N HIS A 111 -9.49 3.83 1.02
CA HIS A 111 -9.97 4.85 1.94
C HIS A 111 -11.51 4.99 1.84
N PRO A 112 -12.24 5.18 2.95
CA PRO A 112 -13.71 5.31 2.92
C PRO A 112 -14.22 6.59 2.26
N GLY A 113 -13.34 7.55 2.00
CA GLY A 113 -13.66 8.81 1.34
C GLY A 113 -13.71 9.99 2.30
N VAL A 114 -14.31 11.08 1.82
CA VAL A 114 -14.39 12.36 2.53
C VAL A 114 -15.84 12.85 2.58
N ALA A 115 -16.24 13.44 3.70
CA ALA A 115 -17.50 14.14 3.81
C ALA A 115 -17.36 15.56 3.21
N GLU A 116 -18.24 15.91 2.29
CA GLU A 116 -18.23 17.20 1.57
C GLU A 116 -18.63 18.41 2.44
N SER A 117 -19.08 18.23 3.69
CA SER A 117 -19.47 19.33 4.58
C SER A 117 -19.03 19.14 6.03
N GLU A 118 -18.54 20.21 6.67
CA GLU A 118 -18.40 20.36 8.12
C GLU A 118 -19.78 20.44 8.82
N ALA A 119 -20.62 19.42 8.67
CA ALA A 119 -21.91 19.39 9.33
C ALA A 119 -21.71 19.19 10.83
N THR A 120 -21.75 20.32 11.55
CA THR A 120 -21.62 20.52 13.00
C THR A 120 -22.19 19.41 13.88
N ASP A 121 -21.43 19.13 14.94
CA ASP A 121 -21.48 18.12 16.02
C ASP A 121 -22.84 17.75 16.69
N ARG A 122 -24.01 18.20 16.20
CA ARG A 122 -25.33 17.86 16.81
C ARG A 122 -26.22 16.97 15.94
N ALA A 123 -25.79 16.64 14.72
CA ALA A 123 -26.44 15.70 13.80
C ALA A 123 -25.59 14.44 13.52
N GLU A 124 -24.55 14.21 14.34
CA GLU A 124 -23.41 13.32 14.04
C GLU A 124 -23.81 11.87 13.78
N ALA A 125 -24.66 11.26 14.62
CA ALA A 125 -24.96 9.83 14.48
C ALA A 125 -25.75 9.52 13.20
N GLY A 126 -26.81 10.28 12.92
CA GLY A 126 -27.64 10.09 11.72
C GLY A 126 -26.89 10.43 10.43
N HIS A 127 -26.06 11.48 10.46
CA HIS A 127 -25.22 11.85 9.32
C HIS A 127 -24.15 10.81 9.03
N ARG A 128 -23.47 10.33 10.09
CA ARG A 128 -22.44 9.31 10.01
C ARG A 128 -22.99 7.97 9.51
N GLU A 129 -24.16 7.56 9.98
CA GLU A 129 -24.82 6.34 9.47
C GLU A 129 -25.18 6.49 7.98
N ALA A 130 -25.69 7.65 7.56
CA ALA A 130 -25.98 7.91 6.14
C ALA A 130 -24.72 7.87 5.26
N LEU A 131 -23.57 8.34 5.77
CA LEU A 131 -22.28 8.20 5.10
C LEU A 131 -21.83 6.74 5.04
N ALA A 132 -21.96 5.98 6.12
CA ALA A 132 -21.63 4.56 6.14
C ALA A 132 -22.47 3.75 5.13
N VAL A 133 -23.79 4.01 5.08
CA VAL A 133 -24.69 3.42 4.07
C VAL A 133 -24.26 3.77 2.65
N ARG A 134 -23.90 5.02 2.39
CA ARG A 134 -23.45 5.47 1.07
C ARG A 134 -22.18 4.75 0.60
N VAL A 135 -21.17 4.66 1.47
CA VAL A 135 -19.94 3.91 1.19
C VAL A 135 -20.28 2.45 0.96
N ALA A 136 -21.10 1.84 1.82
CA ALA A 136 -21.50 0.45 1.69
C ALA A 136 -22.23 0.16 0.38
N ASP A 137 -23.11 1.04 -0.08
CA ASP A 137 -23.82 0.91 -1.34
C ASP A 137 -22.89 1.02 -2.56
N MET A 138 -21.86 1.88 -2.49
CA MET A 138 -20.83 1.95 -3.52
C MET A 138 -20.02 0.64 -3.58
N LEU A 139 -19.64 0.09 -2.43
CA LEU A 139 -18.96 -1.20 -2.35
C LEU A 139 -19.83 -2.34 -2.89
N LYS A 140 -21.13 -2.40 -2.55
CA LYS A 140 -22.05 -3.40 -3.09
C LYS A 140 -22.08 -3.39 -4.62
N ARG A 141 -22.24 -2.20 -5.22
CA ARG A 141 -22.21 -2.05 -6.69
C ARG A 141 -20.88 -2.51 -7.30
N ALA A 142 -19.76 -2.19 -6.65
CA ALA A 142 -18.45 -2.62 -7.13
C ALA A 142 -18.25 -4.14 -7.01
N LEU A 143 -18.71 -4.75 -5.91
CA LEU A 143 -18.69 -6.19 -5.71
C LEU A 143 -19.55 -6.90 -6.76
N GLU A 144 -20.78 -6.45 -6.97
CA GLU A 144 -21.68 -6.95 -8.02
C GLU A 144 -21.03 -6.86 -9.41
N ALA A 145 -20.45 -5.71 -9.76
CA ALA A 145 -19.77 -5.51 -11.03
C ALA A 145 -18.52 -6.39 -11.21
N SER A 146 -17.84 -6.74 -10.11
CA SER A 146 -16.66 -7.61 -10.12
C SER A 146 -16.99 -9.11 -10.14
N GLY A 147 -18.27 -9.49 -10.05
CA GLY A 147 -18.71 -10.89 -10.13
C GLY A 147 -17.99 -11.83 -9.17
N ASP A 148 -17.52 -12.96 -9.70
CA ASP A 148 -16.83 -14.02 -8.95
C ASP A 148 -15.35 -13.71 -8.62
N SER A 149 -14.92 -12.45 -8.79
CA SER A 149 -13.60 -11.98 -8.37
C SER A 149 -13.32 -12.39 -6.93
N ARG A 150 -12.09 -12.87 -6.71
CA ARG A 150 -11.62 -13.26 -5.36
C ARG A 150 -10.91 -12.14 -4.63
N VAL A 151 -10.71 -10.99 -5.28
CA VAL A 151 -10.04 -9.82 -4.70
C VAL A 151 -10.94 -9.27 -3.60
N ALA A 152 -10.40 -9.16 -2.39
CA ALA A 152 -11.06 -8.51 -1.27
C ALA A 152 -10.81 -6.99 -1.27
N ILE A 153 -11.64 -6.24 -0.56
CA ILE A 153 -11.50 -4.81 -0.31
C ILE A 153 -11.25 -4.63 1.19
N GLY A 154 -10.09 -4.08 1.51
CA GLY A 154 -9.73 -3.68 2.87
C GLY A 154 -9.97 -2.19 3.07
N LEU A 155 -10.93 -1.84 3.91
CA LEU A 155 -11.17 -0.46 4.31
C LEU A 155 -10.10 -0.01 5.30
N GLU A 156 -9.38 1.04 4.98
CA GLU A 156 -8.28 1.53 5.82
C GLU A 156 -8.73 2.61 6.80
N ASN A 157 -8.21 2.59 8.03
CA ASN A 157 -8.34 3.76 8.89
C ASN A 157 -7.36 4.85 8.44
N VAL A 158 -7.83 6.09 8.42
CA VAL A 158 -7.14 7.24 7.81
C VAL A 158 -6.66 8.23 8.87
N PRO A 159 -5.72 9.14 8.56
CA PRO A 159 -5.23 10.13 9.54
C PRO A 159 -6.35 11.11 9.93
N PRO A 160 -6.28 11.75 11.12
CA PRO A 160 -7.32 12.64 11.65
C PRO A 160 -7.37 14.02 10.99
N TYR A 161 -7.42 14.06 9.66
CA TYR A 161 -7.63 15.30 8.92
C TYR A 161 -9.13 15.62 8.83
N PRO A 162 -9.51 16.91 8.86
CA PRO A 162 -10.90 17.33 8.75
C PRO A 162 -11.60 16.72 7.53
N GLY A 163 -12.80 16.20 7.74
CA GLY A 163 -13.65 15.63 6.69
C GLY A 163 -13.30 14.20 6.26
N LEU A 164 -12.15 13.64 6.65
CA LEU A 164 -11.83 12.24 6.32
C LEU A 164 -12.71 11.26 7.10
N LEU A 165 -13.24 10.25 6.41
CA LEU A 165 -14.04 9.18 7.00
C LEU A 165 -13.16 7.98 7.34
N GLY A 166 -13.44 7.34 8.47
CA GLY A 166 -12.66 6.18 8.94
C GLY A 166 -11.46 6.53 9.80
N THR A 167 -11.42 7.72 10.40
CA THR A 167 -10.42 8.05 11.42
C THR A 167 -10.58 7.15 12.65
N ASP A 168 -11.81 6.73 12.98
CA ASP A 168 -12.07 5.60 13.86
C ASP A 168 -12.43 4.33 13.09
N VAL A 169 -12.08 3.20 13.70
CA VAL A 169 -12.29 1.85 13.13
C VAL A 169 -13.75 1.42 13.21
N GLU A 170 -14.55 1.96 14.13
CA GLU A 170 -15.97 1.60 14.26
C GLU A 170 -16.77 2.00 13.01
N PHE A 171 -16.42 3.12 12.39
CA PHE A 171 -16.96 3.51 11.08
C PHE A 171 -16.71 2.43 10.02
N LEU A 172 -15.48 1.92 9.95
CA LEU A 172 -15.07 0.93 8.96
C LEU A 172 -15.78 -0.41 9.18
N VAL A 173 -15.86 -0.84 10.44
CA VAL A 173 -16.60 -2.05 10.84
C VAL A 173 -18.07 -1.89 10.45
N ARG A 174 -18.67 -0.73 10.73
CA ARG A 174 -20.05 -0.45 10.36
C ARG A 174 -20.28 -0.51 8.85
N VAL A 175 -19.38 0.05 8.05
CA VAL A 175 -19.45 -0.05 6.59
C VAL A 175 -19.35 -1.51 6.14
N ALA A 176 -18.40 -2.29 6.68
CA ALA A 176 -18.23 -3.70 6.33
C ALA A 176 -19.49 -4.54 6.67
N GLU A 177 -20.11 -4.31 7.83
CA GLU A 177 -21.38 -4.92 8.22
C GLU A 177 -22.51 -4.56 7.25
N LEU A 178 -22.65 -3.28 6.91
CA LEU A 178 -23.68 -2.79 5.97
C LEU A 178 -23.48 -3.34 4.56
N THR A 179 -22.23 -3.56 4.13
CA THR A 179 -21.91 -4.22 2.86
C THR A 179 -22.25 -5.71 2.89
N SER A 180 -22.14 -6.36 4.06
CA SER A 180 -22.51 -7.76 4.28
C SER A 180 -21.86 -8.73 3.28
N SER A 181 -20.58 -8.52 2.97
CA SER A 181 -19.81 -9.35 2.03
C SER A 181 -18.54 -9.90 2.70
N PRO A 182 -18.22 -11.19 2.52
CA PRO A 182 -16.96 -11.74 3.03
C PRO A 182 -15.73 -11.20 2.30
N ARG A 183 -15.93 -10.47 1.19
CA ARG A 183 -14.86 -9.78 0.45
C ARG A 183 -14.56 -8.39 0.99
N VAL A 184 -15.22 -7.94 2.07
CA VAL A 184 -14.93 -6.63 2.67
C VAL A 184 -14.45 -6.81 4.10
N GLY A 185 -13.31 -6.20 4.40
CA GLY A 185 -12.70 -6.22 5.73
C GLY A 185 -12.05 -4.88 6.06
N VAL A 186 -11.25 -4.86 7.12
CA VAL A 186 -10.53 -3.67 7.58
C VAL A 186 -9.02 -3.89 7.45
N VAL A 187 -8.32 -2.87 6.95
CA VAL A 187 -6.86 -2.74 7.00
C VAL A 187 -6.56 -1.73 8.10
N PHE A 188 -5.80 -2.16 9.11
CA PHE A 188 -5.49 -1.30 10.24
C PHE A 188 -4.12 -0.66 10.10
N ASP A 189 -4.09 0.62 9.74
CA ASP A 189 -2.87 1.42 9.71
C ASP A 189 -2.54 1.94 11.11
N THR A 190 -1.47 1.39 11.67
CA THR A 190 -0.95 1.76 13.00
C THR A 190 -0.36 3.17 13.06
N GLY A 191 0.11 3.72 11.94
CA GLY A 191 0.63 5.07 11.84
C GLY A 191 -0.48 6.11 11.97
N HIS A 192 -1.58 5.93 11.23
CA HIS A 192 -2.79 6.76 11.36
C HIS A 192 -3.38 6.66 12.77
N ALA A 193 -3.46 5.45 13.33
CA ALA A 193 -3.92 5.26 14.70
C ALA A 193 -3.02 5.96 15.73
N HIS A 194 -1.70 5.99 15.51
CA HIS A 194 -0.77 6.72 16.37
C HIS A 194 -1.02 8.23 16.36
N MET A 195 -1.42 8.80 15.21
CA MET A 195 -1.70 10.24 15.08
C MET A 195 -2.92 10.71 15.89
N LEU A 196 -3.85 9.82 16.24
CA LEU A 196 -5.03 10.16 17.06
C LEU A 196 -4.66 10.48 18.52
N GLY A 197 -3.46 10.11 18.97
CA GLY A 197 -3.05 10.21 20.36
C GLY A 197 -3.68 9.10 21.22
N GLY A 198 -2.89 8.52 22.12
CA GLY A 198 -3.38 7.52 23.10
C GLY A 198 -2.72 6.15 23.03
N GLY A 199 -2.07 5.78 21.92
CA GLY A 199 -1.27 4.54 21.81
C GLY A 199 -2.03 3.23 22.02
N SER A 200 -3.35 3.27 22.18
CA SER A 200 -4.22 2.12 22.43
C SER A 200 -4.84 1.63 21.12
N LEU A 201 -4.52 0.40 20.75
CA LEU A 201 -5.24 -0.33 19.70
C LEU A 201 -6.71 -0.55 20.15
N PRO A 202 -7.72 -0.35 19.30
CA PRO A 202 -9.10 -0.70 19.62
C PRO A 202 -9.20 -2.20 19.93
N GLY A 203 -9.88 -2.56 21.02
CA GLY A 203 -10.00 -3.96 21.49
C GLY A 203 -10.78 -4.91 20.57
N GLY A 204 -11.17 -4.47 19.36
CA GLY A 204 -11.95 -5.22 18.39
C GLY A 204 -11.14 -6.13 17.45
N PHE A 205 -9.82 -5.99 17.38
CA PHE A 205 -8.96 -6.89 16.59
C PHE A 205 -8.61 -8.16 17.39
N ALA A 206 -9.61 -8.93 17.79
CA ALA A 206 -9.37 -10.33 18.14
C ALA A 206 -9.06 -11.08 16.84
N ALA A 207 -7.90 -11.74 16.79
CA ALA A 207 -7.43 -12.50 15.63
C ALA A 207 -8.55 -13.42 15.10
N GLY A 208 -9.16 -13.02 13.98
CA GLY A 208 -10.10 -13.86 13.25
C GLY A 208 -9.39 -15.14 12.84
N ALA A 209 -9.93 -16.27 13.30
CA ALA A 209 -9.43 -17.59 12.98
C ALA A 209 -9.29 -17.73 11.46
N ALA A 210 -8.09 -18.10 11.00
CA ALA A 210 -7.88 -18.52 9.63
C ALA A 210 -8.89 -19.63 9.28
N PRO A 211 -9.55 -19.60 8.12
CA PRO A 211 -10.42 -20.70 7.69
C PRO A 211 -9.57 -21.99 7.66
N SER A 212 -9.92 -22.94 8.53
CA SER A 212 -9.09 -24.10 8.87
C SER A 212 -9.15 -25.27 7.89
N ASP A 213 -9.82 -25.13 6.75
CA ASP A 213 -10.02 -26.26 5.83
C ASP A 213 -9.32 -26.04 4.50
N ARG A 214 -7.99 -26.28 4.49
CA ARG A 214 -7.31 -26.74 3.29
C ARG A 214 -6.60 -28.07 3.59
N PRO A 215 -6.95 -29.18 2.91
CA PRO A 215 -6.20 -30.41 3.05
C PRO A 215 -4.77 -30.21 2.50
N ALA A 216 -3.79 -30.46 3.35
CA ALA A 216 -2.37 -30.37 2.99
C ALA A 216 -2.01 -31.39 1.90
N PRO A 217 -1.21 -31.02 0.89
CA PRO A 217 -0.70 -31.98 -0.09
C PRO A 217 0.28 -32.95 0.58
N LYS A 218 0.03 -34.26 0.42
CA LYS A 218 0.92 -35.34 0.88
C LYS A 218 2.28 -35.22 0.18
N ARG A 219 3.31 -34.76 0.89
CA ARG A 219 4.70 -34.86 0.43
C ARG A 219 5.28 -36.22 0.81
N GLN A 220 5.74 -36.96 -0.19
CA GLN A 220 6.60 -38.12 -0.04
C GLN A 220 7.94 -37.69 0.56
N ARG A 221 8.41 -38.42 1.59
CA ARG A 221 9.69 -38.19 2.24
C ARG A 221 10.81 -38.76 1.34
N GLY A 222 11.71 -37.89 0.91
CA GLY A 222 12.99 -38.24 0.31
C GLY A 222 14.09 -37.34 0.90
N GLU A 223 14.95 -37.98 1.70
CA GLU A 223 16.38 -37.70 1.87
C GLU A 223 16.88 -36.53 2.75
N LYS A 224 17.46 -36.97 3.88
CA LYS A 224 18.77 -36.65 4.50
C LYS A 224 19.20 -35.19 4.63
N ALA A 225 19.21 -34.77 5.89
CA ALA A 225 19.95 -33.62 6.41
C ALA A 225 21.47 -33.78 6.23
N THR A 226 22.11 -32.73 5.75
CA THR A 226 23.53 -32.45 5.98
C THR A 226 23.64 -31.08 6.64
N SER A 227 24.21 -31.08 7.84
CA SER A 227 24.57 -29.90 8.62
C SER A 227 25.73 -29.17 7.96
N ILE A 228 25.64 -27.85 7.80
CA ILE A 228 26.82 -27.00 7.62
C ILE A 228 26.70 -25.81 8.56
N SER A 229 27.49 -25.89 9.62
CA SER A 229 27.95 -24.82 10.48
C SER A 229 28.80 -23.81 9.69
N GLY A 230 28.54 -22.52 9.88
CA GLY A 230 29.52 -21.46 9.59
C GLY A 230 28.99 -20.32 8.76
N LEU A 231 28.62 -19.22 9.43
CA LEU A 231 28.58 -17.89 8.81
C LEU A 231 29.03 -16.87 9.85
N ALA A 232 30.34 -16.62 9.84
CA ALA A 232 30.94 -15.44 10.46
C ALA A 232 30.54 -14.20 9.65
N ARG A 233 30.19 -13.13 10.37
CA ARG A 233 29.84 -11.81 9.81
C ARG A 233 31.02 -11.21 9.05
N ALA A 234 30.80 -10.85 7.78
CA ALA A 234 31.69 -9.96 7.03
C ALA A 234 31.11 -8.53 7.01
N PRO A 235 31.92 -7.48 7.25
CA PRO A 235 31.46 -6.10 7.21
C PRO A 235 31.31 -5.59 5.76
N TYR A 236 30.23 -4.84 5.54
CA TYR A 236 29.92 -4.15 4.28
C TYR A 236 31.08 -3.25 3.83
N ARG A 237 31.67 -3.55 2.65
CA ARG A 237 32.54 -2.62 1.91
C ARG A 237 31.73 -1.90 0.85
N CYS A 238 31.65 -0.58 0.98
CA CYS A 238 31.16 0.34 -0.05
C CYS A 238 32.03 0.21 -1.32
N ARG A 239 31.44 -0.29 -2.42
CA ARG A 239 32.12 -0.32 -3.72
C ARG A 239 32.10 1.08 -4.33
N ARG A 240 33.28 1.70 -4.42
CA ARG A 240 33.53 2.84 -5.31
C ARG A 240 33.38 2.35 -6.76
N LEU A 241 32.52 3.02 -7.53
CA LEU A 241 32.52 2.92 -8.99
C LEU A 241 33.82 3.53 -9.50
N SER A 242 34.68 2.69 -10.07
CA SER A 242 35.91 3.04 -10.76
C SER A 242 35.58 3.38 -12.21
N GLY A 243 35.75 4.65 -12.59
CA GLY A 243 35.61 5.07 -13.98
C GLY A 243 35.55 6.59 -14.14
N CYS A 244 36.70 7.25 -13.93
CA CYS A 244 37.14 8.44 -14.69
C CYS A 244 38.40 9.05 -14.06
N CYS A 245 39.50 8.91 -14.79
CA CYS A 245 40.71 9.73 -14.79
C CYS A 245 41.65 9.74 -13.56
N ALA A 246 42.90 9.34 -13.83
CA ALA A 246 44.08 9.48 -12.98
C ALA A 246 44.44 10.97 -12.72
N PRO A 247 45.23 11.28 -11.68
CA PRO A 247 45.52 12.65 -11.28
C PRO A 247 46.69 13.24 -12.08
N ALA A 248 46.49 14.44 -12.65
CA ALA A 248 47.58 15.33 -13.03
C ALA A 248 47.67 16.45 -11.98
N MET A 249 48.78 16.51 -11.26
CA MET A 249 49.17 17.64 -10.44
C MET A 249 49.50 18.83 -11.35
N GLN A 250 48.85 19.98 -11.15
CA GLN A 250 49.41 21.35 -11.25
C GLN A 250 48.34 22.39 -10.89
N ALA A 251 48.82 23.58 -10.49
CA ALA A 251 48.20 24.52 -9.55
C ALA A 251 47.16 25.51 -10.17
N PRO A 252 46.66 26.54 -9.44
CA PRO A 252 45.23 26.79 -9.26
C PRO A 252 44.65 27.78 -10.28
N GLY A 253 43.57 27.39 -10.95
CA GLY A 253 42.83 28.27 -11.86
C GLY A 253 41.42 27.73 -12.07
N ARG A 254 40.43 28.61 -11.90
CA ARG A 254 38.99 28.30 -11.89
C ARG A 254 38.55 27.56 -13.17
N LEU A 255 37.98 26.37 -13.02
CA LEU A 255 37.06 25.81 -14.01
C LEU A 255 35.72 25.50 -13.34
N ARG A 256 34.69 26.18 -13.83
CA ARG A 256 33.29 25.99 -13.44
C ARG A 256 32.78 24.72 -14.10
N CYS A 257 32.36 23.74 -13.31
CA CYS A 257 31.51 22.65 -13.79
C CYS A 257 30.04 23.06 -13.64
N ALA A 258 29.26 22.95 -14.71
CA ALA A 258 27.92 23.50 -14.86
C ALA A 258 26.78 22.66 -14.24
N ALA A 259 27.05 21.86 -13.20
CA ALA A 259 26.07 20.92 -12.64
C ALA A 259 25.86 21.06 -11.13
N CYS A 260 26.05 22.26 -10.56
CA CYS A 260 25.72 22.51 -9.15
C CYS A 260 25.07 23.88 -8.99
N ARG A 261 23.77 23.96 -9.23
CA ARG A 261 22.92 25.06 -8.75
C ARG A 261 21.96 24.51 -7.69
N MET A 262 22.15 25.05 -6.49
CA MET A 262 21.17 25.20 -5.40
C MET A 262 20.86 23.96 -4.53
N ARG A 263 21.76 23.69 -3.57
CA ARG A 263 21.33 23.51 -2.17
C ARG A 263 22.15 24.46 -1.29
N ARG A 264 21.50 25.49 -0.74
CA ARG A 264 22.08 26.25 0.38
C ARG A 264 22.02 25.35 1.62
N CYS A 265 23.16 24.79 1.99
CA CYS A 265 23.42 24.38 3.37
C CYS A 265 23.43 25.65 4.25
N ARG A 266 22.58 25.71 5.28
CA ARG A 266 22.88 26.48 6.50
C ARG A 266 23.04 25.46 7.63
N ARG A 267 24.28 25.31 8.11
CA ARG A 267 24.58 24.74 9.43
C ARG A 267 25.07 25.86 10.34
N HIS A 268 24.46 25.88 11.53
CA HIS A 268 24.94 26.22 12.86
C HIS A 268 25.67 27.53 13.18
N GLY A 269 25.25 28.11 14.30
CA GLY A 269 26.05 28.99 15.16
C GLY A 269 25.38 29.13 16.53
N TRP A 270 25.89 28.40 17.52
CA TRP A 270 25.62 28.58 18.95
C TRP A 270 26.67 29.55 19.54
N MET A 271 26.25 30.31 20.55
CA MET A 271 27.00 30.98 21.62
C MET A 271 27.72 32.33 21.42
N SER A 272 27.47 33.17 22.44
CA SER A 272 28.29 34.22 23.08
C SER A 272 27.98 35.67 22.69
N GLY A 273 27.45 36.42 23.67
CA GLY A 273 27.17 37.85 23.63
C GLY A 273 26.09 38.21 24.64
#